data_AF-A0A949UKD3-F1
#
_entry.id   AF-A0A949UKD3-F1
#
_cell.length_a   1.000
_cell.length_b   1.000
_cell.length_c   1.000
_cell.angle_alpha   90.00
_cell.angle_beta   90.00
_cell.angle_gamma   90.00
#
_symmetry.space_group_name_H-M   'P 1'
#
loop_
_entity.id
_entity.type
_entity.pdbx_description
1 polymer ?
#
loop_
_entity_poly.entity_id
_entity_poly.type
_entity_poly.pdbx_seq_one_letter_code
_entity_poly.pdbx_strand_id
1 'polypeptide(L)'
;MLNFTGYKNRFSKGLGLALCLTLILKVVFGNIAFAAICSDVFPASTTSSATASQQLSYSYPGGQTFDNFFYLLTNSIGTGDRYYNGRTMFSDIEVTPGSATRLFVNGDLILDSWGNFIAADVNAGGDPADLILVVNGDLSISNKSEVNALIYVQGDVTITGNPVINGAITATGSAPNAKTNQSYDADAVANADFSSLCSLAGPSFDHFNISVPSAASTCGMAAIVITAQDASNATVTDFVDTITLSTSSNHGGWAVTVGANS
;
A
#
# COMPACT_ATOMS: atom_id res chain seq x y z
N MET A 1 45.89 -3.35 -62.87
CA MET A 1 47.19 -2.84 -63.34
C MET A 1 47.29 -1.37 -62.97
N LEU A 2 48.41 -0.96 -62.35
CA LEU A 2 48.92 0.42 -62.13
C LEU A 2 48.05 1.29 -61.20
N ASN A 3 48.39 1.70 -59.97
CA ASN A 3 49.61 1.99 -59.22
C ASN A 3 50.49 3.15 -59.74
N PHE A 4 50.48 4.28 -59.01
CA PHE A 4 51.54 5.30 -58.82
C PHE A 4 51.15 6.11 -57.54
N THR A 5 51.80 6.01 -56.37
CA THR A 5 53.10 6.59 -55.89
C THR A 5 53.16 8.13 -56.05
N GLY A 6 53.50 9.01 -55.10
CA GLY A 6 53.97 8.99 -53.70
C GLY A 6 54.67 10.34 -53.36
N TYR A 7 54.87 10.61 -52.05
CA TYR A 7 55.75 11.64 -51.40
C TYR A 7 55.31 13.13 -51.40
N LYS A 8 55.43 13.94 -50.31
CA LYS A 8 56.52 14.08 -49.33
C LYS A 8 56.05 14.77 -48.01
N ASN A 9 56.70 14.39 -46.92
CA ASN A 9 56.58 14.87 -45.53
C ASN A 9 56.84 16.38 -45.32
N ARG A 10 56.12 16.97 -44.36
CA ARG A 10 56.70 17.93 -43.38
C ARG A 10 56.17 17.65 -41.97
N PHE A 11 57.09 17.26 -41.10
CA PHE A 11 56.95 17.25 -39.64
C PHE A 11 57.10 18.70 -39.12
N SER A 12 56.15 19.20 -38.31
CA SER A 12 56.50 19.95 -37.10
C SER A 12 55.31 20.12 -36.15
N LYS A 13 55.42 19.42 -35.01
CA LYS A 13 55.21 19.90 -33.63
C LYS A 13 53.80 20.33 -33.15
N GLY A 14 53.39 19.67 -32.06
CA GLY A 14 52.53 20.22 -31.00
C GLY A 14 51.05 19.90 -31.17
N LEU A 15 50.58 18.71 -30.79
CA LEU A 15 50.20 18.35 -29.41
C LEU A 15 49.12 19.28 -28.84
N GLY A 16 47.88 18.83 -28.95
CA GLY A 16 46.69 19.49 -28.42
C GLY A 16 45.42 18.80 -28.89
N LEU A 17 45.38 17.46 -28.86
CA LEU A 17 44.17 16.69 -29.09
C LEU A 17 43.23 16.97 -27.92
N ALA A 18 42.32 17.93 -28.11
CA ALA A 18 41.17 18.11 -27.24
C ALA A 18 40.27 16.87 -27.42
N LEU A 19 40.55 15.84 -26.63
CA LEU A 19 39.68 14.71 -26.43
C LEU A 19 38.41 15.26 -25.78
N CYS A 20 37.39 15.55 -26.58
CA CYS A 20 36.07 15.92 -26.10
C CYS A 20 35.44 14.67 -25.47
N LEU A 21 35.83 14.40 -24.22
CA LEU A 21 35.23 13.37 -23.38
C LEU A 21 33.86 13.90 -22.96
N THR A 22 32.85 13.70 -23.81
CA THR A 22 31.45 13.88 -23.46
C THR A 22 31.10 12.88 -22.36
N LEU A 23 31.20 13.32 -21.11
CA LEU A 23 30.64 12.65 -19.95
C LEU A 23 29.12 12.70 -20.09
N ILE A 24 28.53 11.64 -20.67
CA ILE A 24 27.09 11.44 -20.62
C ILE A 24 26.76 11.12 -19.16
N LEU A 25 26.41 12.16 -18.40
CA LEU A 25 25.76 12.02 -17.10
C LEU A 25 24.40 11.37 -17.36
N LYS A 26 24.35 10.04 -17.35
CA LYS A 26 23.10 9.31 -17.20
C LYS A 26 22.56 9.70 -15.83
N VAL A 27 21.72 10.72 -15.79
CA VAL A 27 20.76 10.90 -14.71
C VAL A 27 19.87 9.66 -14.80
N VAL A 28 20.25 8.64 -14.06
CA VAL A 28 19.32 7.59 -13.66
C VAL A 28 18.33 8.33 -12.79
N PHE A 29 17.21 8.76 -13.39
CA PHE A 29 15.99 8.90 -12.61
C PHE A 29 15.72 7.50 -12.11
N GLY A 30 16.31 7.17 -10.96
CA GLY A 30 15.78 6.11 -10.15
C GLY A 30 14.32 6.47 -10.01
N ASN A 31 13.43 5.60 -10.48
CA ASN A 31 12.09 5.60 -9.94
C ASN A 31 12.32 5.54 -8.44
N ILE A 32 12.10 6.68 -7.77
CA ILE A 32 11.70 6.64 -6.38
C ILE A 32 10.49 5.71 -6.44
N ALA A 33 10.69 4.48 -6.01
CA ALA A 33 9.59 3.61 -5.66
C ALA A 33 8.90 4.39 -4.56
N PHE A 34 7.88 5.17 -4.93
CA PHE A 34 6.96 5.71 -3.96
C PHE A 34 6.39 4.47 -3.31
N ALA A 35 6.83 4.19 -2.08
CA ALA A 35 6.13 3.28 -1.19
C ALA A 35 4.73 3.84 -1.11
N ALA A 36 3.83 3.26 -1.91
CA ALA A 36 2.48 3.72 -1.94
C ALA A 36 1.70 3.00 -0.85
N ILE A 37 1.07 3.61 0.17
CA ILE A 37 1.36 4.84 0.92
C ILE A 37 0.71 4.55 2.29
N CYS A 38 1.37 3.93 3.28
CA CYS A 38 0.71 3.71 4.59
C CYS A 38 0.25 5.03 5.21
N SER A 39 0.88 6.14 4.84
CA SER A 39 0.41 7.48 5.18
C SER A 39 -0.86 7.92 4.44
N ASP A 40 -1.30 7.26 3.37
CA ASP A 40 -2.62 7.48 2.77
C ASP A 40 -3.69 6.68 3.50
N VAL A 41 -3.34 5.46 3.91
CA VAL A 41 -4.20 4.66 4.81
C VAL A 41 -4.34 5.39 6.14
N PHE A 42 -3.26 5.93 6.69
CA PHE A 42 -3.22 6.62 7.99
C PHE A 42 -2.73 8.08 7.85
N PRO A 43 -3.52 8.99 7.24
CA PRO A 43 -3.11 10.37 6.94
C PRO A 43 -3.29 11.34 8.11
N ALA A 44 -4.02 10.94 9.14
CA ALA A 44 -4.39 11.77 10.28
C ALA A 44 -4.68 10.91 11.51
N SER A 45 -4.94 11.57 12.65
CA SER A 45 -5.33 10.89 13.90
C SER A 45 -6.60 10.04 13.73
N THR A 46 -7.55 10.51 12.92
CA THR A 46 -8.77 9.76 12.59
C THR A 46 -9.19 10.03 11.15
N THR A 47 -9.43 8.96 10.42
CA THR A 47 -9.97 8.96 9.06
C THR A 47 -11.29 8.21 9.07
N SER A 48 -12.37 8.90 8.72
CA SER A 48 -13.71 8.32 8.56
C SER A 48 -14.01 8.11 7.08
N SER A 49 -14.80 7.10 6.77
CA SER A 49 -15.29 6.81 5.41
C SER A 49 -14.14 6.67 4.41
N ALA A 50 -13.15 5.85 4.78
CA ALA A 50 -11.93 5.65 4.02
C ALA A 50 -12.20 5.28 2.55
N THR A 51 -11.60 6.05 1.65
CA THR A 51 -11.66 5.80 0.20
C THR A 51 -10.83 4.58 -0.19
N ALA A 52 -10.97 4.09 -1.42
CA ALA A 52 -10.26 2.89 -1.88
C ALA A 52 -8.73 2.97 -1.71
N SER A 53 -8.12 4.15 -1.87
CA SER A 53 -6.68 4.34 -1.67
C SER A 53 -6.25 4.35 -0.20
N GLN A 54 -7.21 4.35 0.72
CA GLN A 54 -6.98 4.39 2.17
C GLN A 54 -7.37 3.05 2.82
N GLN A 55 -7.61 2.01 2.03
CA GLN A 55 -7.95 0.67 2.50
C GLN A 55 -6.72 -0.23 2.52
N LEU A 56 -6.63 -1.05 3.56
CA LEU A 56 -5.62 -2.11 3.64
C LEU A 56 -6.01 -3.28 2.73
N SER A 57 -5.01 -3.90 2.11
CA SER A 57 -5.14 -5.16 1.40
C SER A 57 -4.74 -6.32 2.30
N TYR A 58 -5.70 -7.15 2.69
CA TYR A 58 -5.45 -8.33 3.52
C TYR A 58 -6.51 -9.41 3.27
N SER A 59 -6.16 -10.65 3.61
CA SER A 59 -7.10 -11.77 3.64
C SER A 59 -6.85 -12.60 4.87
N TYR A 60 -7.92 -13.14 5.45
CA TYR A 60 -7.77 -14.12 6.51
C TYR A 60 -7.37 -15.46 5.91
N PRO A 61 -6.35 -16.15 6.45
CA PRO A 61 -5.97 -17.46 6.00
C PRO A 61 -7.13 -18.45 6.19
N GLY A 62 -7.56 -19.10 5.11
CA GLY A 62 -8.63 -20.09 5.15
C GLY A 62 -8.27 -21.29 6.01
N GLY A 63 -9.23 -21.78 6.81
CA GLY A 63 -9.07 -23.00 7.62
C GLY A 63 -8.25 -22.85 8.91
N GLN A 64 -7.84 -21.63 9.27
CA GLN A 64 -7.20 -21.35 10.56
C GLN A 64 -8.24 -21.20 11.67
N THR A 65 -7.91 -21.73 12.85
CA THR A 65 -8.63 -21.41 14.09
C THR A 65 -8.06 -20.13 14.68
N PHE A 66 -8.91 -19.14 14.94
CA PHE A 66 -8.48 -17.91 15.61
C PHE A 66 -8.49 -18.08 17.12
N ASP A 67 -7.52 -17.46 17.77
CA ASP A 67 -7.45 -17.41 19.22
C ASP A 67 -8.58 -16.54 19.79
N ASN A 68 -8.81 -16.63 21.10
CA ASN A 68 -9.79 -15.79 21.77
C ASN A 68 -9.08 -14.91 22.78
N PHE A 69 -9.45 -13.64 22.84
CA PHE A 69 -9.00 -12.78 23.91
C PHE A 69 -9.52 -13.29 25.26
N PHE A 70 -8.64 -13.25 26.26
CA PHE A 70 -9.03 -13.36 27.64
C PHE A 70 -9.85 -12.15 28.04
N TYR A 71 -10.90 -12.36 28.83
CA TYR A 71 -11.86 -11.30 29.18
C TYR A 71 -11.33 -10.32 30.26
N LEU A 72 -10.52 -10.82 31.21
CA LEU A 72 -10.01 -10.07 32.37
C LEU A 72 -8.49 -10.21 32.60
N LEU A 73 -7.84 -11.10 31.85
CA LEU A 73 -6.40 -11.32 31.97
C LEU A 73 -5.72 -10.68 30.77
N THR A 74 -4.57 -10.06 31.00
CA THR A 74 -3.75 -9.45 29.95
C THR A 74 -3.49 -10.44 28.82
N ASN A 75 -3.72 -9.98 27.61
CA ASN A 75 -3.45 -10.70 26.39
C ASN A 75 -2.05 -10.34 25.91
N SER A 76 -1.06 -11.17 26.24
CA SER A 76 0.28 -11.03 25.69
C SER A 76 0.32 -11.58 24.27
N ILE A 77 0.45 -10.69 23.30
CA ILE A 77 0.45 -11.00 21.88
C ILE A 77 1.90 -10.96 21.37
N GLY A 78 2.34 -12.06 20.76
CA GLY A 78 3.67 -12.14 20.17
C GLY A 78 3.78 -11.42 18.82
N THR A 79 5.00 -11.28 18.33
CA THR A 79 5.31 -10.58 17.07
C THR A 79 4.75 -11.26 15.83
N GLY A 80 4.73 -10.54 14.71
CA GLY A 80 4.23 -11.02 13.42
C GLY A 80 2.71 -11.01 13.30
N ASP A 81 2.16 -11.82 12.40
CA ASP A 81 0.72 -11.89 12.13
C ASP A 81 0.02 -12.74 13.18
N ARG A 82 -1.01 -12.18 13.84
CA ARG A 82 -1.75 -12.81 14.92
C ARG A 82 -3.24 -12.69 14.67
N TYR A 83 -3.99 -13.78 14.86
CA TYR A 83 -5.39 -13.87 14.45
C TYR A 83 -6.28 -14.24 15.64
N TYR A 84 -7.23 -13.35 15.97
CA TYR A 84 -8.13 -13.48 17.11
C TYR A 84 -9.60 -13.30 16.70
N ASN A 85 -10.52 -13.90 17.42
CA ASN A 85 -11.95 -13.61 17.31
C ASN A 85 -12.28 -12.28 18.01
N GLY A 86 -13.22 -11.54 17.43
CA GLY A 86 -13.82 -10.35 18.03
C GLY A 86 -14.55 -10.67 19.34
N ARG A 87 -14.51 -9.72 20.27
CA ARG A 87 -15.14 -9.83 21.59
C ARG A 87 -15.24 -8.48 22.29
N THR A 88 -16.13 -8.40 23.28
CA THR A 88 -16.00 -7.48 24.42
C THR A 88 -14.99 -7.98 25.45
N MET A 89 -14.10 -7.11 25.89
CA MET A 89 -13.11 -7.39 26.91
C MET A 89 -12.79 -6.17 27.78
N PHE A 90 -12.26 -6.45 28.97
CA PHE A 90 -11.83 -5.46 29.97
C PHE A 90 -10.34 -5.62 30.32
N SER A 91 -9.65 -6.47 29.56
CA SER A 91 -8.26 -6.83 29.74
C SER A 91 -7.39 -6.06 28.75
N ASP A 92 -6.12 -5.97 29.10
CA ASP A 92 -5.14 -5.30 28.27
C ASP A 92 -4.72 -6.18 27.09
N ILE A 93 -4.31 -5.54 26.00
CA ILE A 93 -3.48 -6.13 24.96
C ILE A 93 -2.07 -5.59 25.15
N GLU A 94 -1.09 -6.48 25.34
CA GLU A 94 0.32 -6.13 25.39
C GLU A 94 1.07 -6.80 24.25
N VAL A 95 1.90 -6.04 23.56
CA VAL A 95 2.78 -6.54 22.48
C VAL A 95 4.24 -6.49 22.91
N THR A 96 5.09 -7.18 22.16
CA THR A 96 6.55 -7.14 22.41
C THR A 96 7.12 -5.81 21.91
N PRO A 97 7.77 -4.99 22.75
CA PRO A 97 8.34 -3.71 22.34
C PRO A 97 9.42 -3.84 21.26
N GLY A 98 9.48 -2.87 20.34
CA GLY A 98 10.47 -2.80 19.27
C GLY A 98 10.33 -3.88 18.21
N SER A 99 9.17 -4.52 18.10
CA SER A 99 8.89 -5.55 17.11
C SER A 99 7.43 -5.49 16.67
N ALA A 100 7.22 -5.38 15.36
CA ALA A 100 5.87 -5.23 14.84
C ALA A 100 5.00 -6.48 15.08
N THR A 101 3.83 -6.21 15.62
CA THR A 101 2.70 -7.13 15.76
C THR A 101 1.59 -6.66 14.82
N ARG A 102 1.12 -7.55 13.94
CA ARG A 102 -0.04 -7.32 13.08
C ARG A 102 -1.19 -8.16 13.60
N LEU A 103 -2.03 -7.55 14.42
CA LEU A 103 -3.13 -8.21 15.11
C LEU A 103 -4.41 -8.08 14.28
N PHE A 104 -4.88 -9.19 13.74
CA PHE A 104 -6.12 -9.30 12.99
C PHE A 104 -7.22 -9.82 13.91
N VAL A 105 -8.29 -9.05 14.05
CA VAL A 105 -9.47 -9.40 14.84
C VAL A 105 -10.65 -9.65 13.91
N ASN A 106 -11.18 -10.87 13.90
CA ASN A 106 -12.31 -11.25 13.08
C ASN A 106 -13.64 -11.08 13.83
N GLY A 107 -14.41 -10.06 13.46
CA GLY A 107 -15.61 -9.60 14.16
C GLY A 107 -15.33 -8.37 15.03
N ASP A 108 -16.37 -7.95 15.76
CA ASP A 108 -16.33 -6.69 16.52
C ASP A 108 -15.36 -6.77 17.71
N LEU A 109 -14.63 -5.69 17.95
CA LEU A 109 -13.77 -5.52 19.11
C LEU A 109 -14.30 -4.42 20.01
N ILE A 110 -14.58 -4.75 21.26
CA ILE A 110 -15.08 -3.78 22.25
C ILE A 110 -14.08 -3.76 23.40
N LEU A 111 -13.29 -2.69 23.44
CA LEU A 111 -12.39 -2.33 24.54
C LEU A 111 -13.24 -1.63 25.60
N ASP A 112 -13.74 -2.40 26.55
CA ASP A 112 -14.66 -1.93 27.58
C ASP A 112 -13.92 -1.46 28.84
N SER A 113 -14.63 -0.68 29.66
CA SER A 113 -14.14 -0.20 30.95
C SER A 113 -15.16 -0.53 32.03
N TRP A 114 -14.69 -0.97 33.20
CA TRP A 114 -15.56 -1.22 34.34
C TRP A 114 -15.20 -0.32 35.51
N GLY A 115 -16.12 0.58 35.83
CA GLY A 115 -15.99 1.50 36.95
C GLY A 115 -14.80 2.45 36.77
N ASN A 116 -14.05 2.66 37.85
CA ASN A 116 -12.94 3.61 37.85
C ASN A 116 -11.54 3.04 37.69
N PHE A 117 -11.41 1.71 37.70
CA PHE A 117 -10.13 1.05 37.92
C PHE A 117 -9.75 0.07 36.82
N ILE A 118 -10.67 -0.24 35.90
CA ILE A 118 -10.44 -1.22 34.85
C ILE A 118 -10.81 -0.58 33.52
N ALA A 119 -9.85 -0.55 32.62
CA ALA A 119 -10.02 -0.23 31.21
C ALA A 119 -9.23 -1.26 30.41
N ALA A 120 -9.75 -1.68 29.27
CA ALA A 120 -8.96 -2.45 28.32
C ALA A 120 -7.96 -1.52 27.63
N ASP A 121 -6.71 -1.55 28.07
CA ASP A 121 -5.62 -0.80 27.44
C ASP A 121 -5.01 -1.59 26.29
N VAL A 122 -4.42 -0.88 25.32
CA VAL A 122 -3.81 -1.51 24.14
C VAL A 122 -2.43 -0.92 23.94
N ASN A 123 -1.42 -1.75 24.19
CA ASN A 123 0.00 -1.38 24.10
C ASN A 123 0.28 -0.12 24.93
N ALA A 124 -0.27 -0.02 26.15
CA ALA A 124 -0.09 1.15 27.01
C ALA A 124 1.41 1.44 27.25
N GLY A 125 1.80 2.70 27.14
CA GLY A 125 3.18 3.18 27.21
C GLY A 125 4.12 2.72 26.09
N GLY A 126 3.66 1.89 25.14
CA GLY A 126 4.45 1.38 24.01
C GLY A 126 4.52 2.33 22.82
N ASP A 127 5.41 2.04 21.87
CA ASP A 127 5.49 2.75 20.60
C ASP A 127 4.29 2.34 19.71
N PRO A 128 3.49 3.27 19.16
CA PRO A 128 2.40 2.93 18.24
C PRO A 128 2.86 2.13 17.02
N ALA A 129 4.14 2.22 16.61
CA ALA A 129 4.70 1.46 15.50
C ALA A 129 4.79 -0.06 15.78
N ASP A 130 4.78 -0.46 17.04
CA ASP A 130 4.88 -1.87 17.45
C ASP A 130 3.57 -2.64 17.21
N LEU A 131 2.45 -1.95 17.01
CA LEU A 131 1.14 -2.59 16.85
C LEU A 131 0.33 -2.00 15.69
N ILE A 132 0.07 -2.84 14.71
CA ILE A 132 -0.96 -2.64 13.70
C ILE A 132 -2.17 -3.50 14.08
N LEU A 133 -3.29 -2.86 14.40
CA LEU A 133 -4.54 -3.52 14.77
C LEU A 133 -5.52 -3.45 13.59
N VAL A 134 -5.92 -4.60 13.06
CA VAL A 134 -6.87 -4.73 11.95
C VAL A 134 -8.15 -5.38 12.47
N VAL A 135 -9.27 -4.66 12.45
CA VAL A 135 -10.58 -5.14 12.92
C VAL A 135 -11.52 -5.36 11.74
N ASN A 136 -11.90 -6.62 11.51
CA ASN A 136 -12.88 -7.04 10.50
C ASN A 136 -14.29 -7.04 11.11
N GLY A 137 -14.74 -5.86 11.51
CA GLY A 137 -15.98 -5.59 12.23
C GLY A 137 -15.97 -4.16 12.76
N ASP A 138 -16.80 -3.87 13.75
CA ASP A 138 -16.83 -2.57 14.44
C ASP A 138 -15.81 -2.52 15.57
N LEU A 139 -15.32 -1.32 15.88
CA LEU A 139 -14.44 -1.06 17.03
C LEU A 139 -15.11 -0.09 18.01
N SER A 140 -15.22 -0.48 19.27
CA SER A 140 -15.66 0.40 20.35
C SER A 140 -14.56 0.57 21.39
N ILE A 141 -14.20 1.82 21.70
CA ILE A 141 -13.19 2.19 22.69
C ILE A 141 -13.86 3.00 23.82
N SER A 142 -13.59 2.57 25.05
CA SER A 142 -14.21 3.14 26.25
C SER A 142 -13.42 4.29 26.86
N ASN A 143 -14.04 4.98 27.81
CA ASN A 143 -13.68 6.32 28.29
C ASN A 143 -12.27 6.53 28.89
N LYS A 144 -11.49 5.48 29.11
CA LYS A 144 -10.24 5.50 29.88
C LYS A 144 -9.10 4.70 29.27
N SER A 145 -9.35 3.98 28.18
CA SER A 145 -8.31 3.17 27.55
C SER A 145 -7.14 4.07 27.12
N GLU A 146 -5.94 3.61 27.40
CA GLU A 146 -4.73 4.06 26.73
C GLU A 146 -4.45 3.14 25.54
N VAL A 147 -4.33 3.72 24.35
CA VAL A 147 -4.18 2.97 23.10
C VAL A 147 -3.01 3.54 22.31
N ASN A 148 -1.94 2.75 22.13
CA ASN A 148 -0.80 3.11 21.29
C ASN A 148 -0.71 2.13 20.10
N ALA A 149 -1.32 2.49 18.97
CA ALA A 149 -1.41 1.60 17.81
C ALA A 149 -1.78 2.34 16.51
N LEU A 150 -1.50 1.69 15.38
CA LEU A 150 -2.06 2.03 14.08
C LEU A 150 -3.26 1.12 13.80
N ILE A 151 -4.47 1.70 13.73
CA ILE A 151 -5.73 0.96 13.84
C ILE A 151 -6.52 1.09 12.54
N TYR A 152 -6.75 -0.03 11.86
CA TYR A 152 -7.61 -0.12 10.69
C TYR A 152 -8.89 -0.89 11.01
N VAL A 153 -10.05 -0.33 10.66
CA VAL A 153 -11.36 -0.89 10.98
C VAL A 153 -12.23 -0.96 9.73
N GLN A 154 -12.76 -2.15 9.42
CA GLN A 154 -13.65 -2.34 8.27
C GLN A 154 -15.08 -1.82 8.54
N GLY A 155 -15.51 -1.83 9.81
CA GLY A 155 -16.78 -1.29 10.24
C GLY A 155 -16.69 0.16 10.72
N ASP A 156 -17.57 0.49 11.67
CA ASP A 156 -17.63 1.77 12.34
C ASP A 156 -16.71 1.80 13.57
N VAL A 157 -16.21 2.99 13.90
CA VAL A 157 -15.47 3.27 15.13
C VAL A 157 -16.34 4.09 16.07
N THR A 158 -16.52 3.61 17.30
CA THR A 158 -17.18 4.35 18.37
C THR A 158 -16.18 4.65 19.48
N ILE A 159 -16.06 5.92 19.85
CA ILE A 159 -15.21 6.34 20.97
C ILE A 159 -16.07 7.07 22.01
N THR A 160 -16.25 6.45 23.16
CA THR A 160 -16.96 7.05 24.29
C THR A 160 -15.99 7.67 25.29
N GLY A 161 -16.40 8.73 26.00
CA GLY A 161 -15.53 9.45 26.94
C GLY A 161 -14.29 10.06 26.29
N ASN A 162 -13.13 9.98 26.95
CA ASN A 162 -11.87 10.62 26.53
C ASN A 162 -10.64 9.70 26.69
N PRO A 163 -10.60 8.53 26.00
CA PRO A 163 -9.39 7.70 25.97
C PRO A 163 -8.20 8.48 25.42
N VAL A 164 -7.00 8.04 25.78
CA VAL A 164 -5.74 8.53 25.19
C VAL A 164 -5.39 7.59 24.05
N ILE A 165 -5.25 8.15 22.84
CA ILE A 165 -4.93 7.37 21.65
C ILE A 165 -3.73 8.02 20.97
N ASN A 166 -2.62 7.29 20.84
CA ASN A 166 -1.46 7.70 20.08
C ASN A 166 -1.27 6.76 18.89
N GLY A 167 -1.02 7.32 17.71
CA GLY A 167 -0.97 6.58 16.45
C GLY A 167 -2.00 7.10 15.46
N ALA A 168 -2.78 6.23 14.85
CA ALA A 168 -3.78 6.63 13.86
C ALA A 168 -4.95 5.65 13.82
N ILE A 169 -6.14 6.16 13.49
CA ILE A 169 -7.34 5.35 13.25
C ILE A 169 -7.83 5.61 11.83
N THR A 170 -8.10 4.53 11.09
CA THR A 170 -8.77 4.59 9.79
C THR A 170 -9.92 3.61 9.76
N ALA A 171 -11.12 4.12 9.50
CA ALA A 171 -12.34 3.34 9.36
C ALA A 171 -12.89 3.45 7.95
N THR A 172 -13.26 2.32 7.34
CA THR A 172 -14.07 2.35 6.10
C THR A 172 -15.51 2.74 6.37
N GLY A 173 -16.01 2.47 7.58
CA GLY A 173 -17.26 3.02 8.10
C GLY A 173 -17.12 4.45 8.63
N SER A 174 -18.03 4.82 9.54
CA SER A 174 -18.00 6.09 10.25
C SER A 174 -17.00 6.05 11.40
N ALA A 175 -16.26 7.15 11.60
CA ALA A 175 -15.46 7.38 12.79
C ALA A 175 -15.75 8.78 13.36
N PRO A 176 -15.67 8.98 14.69
CA PRO A 176 -15.86 10.29 15.29
C PRO A 176 -14.75 11.24 14.83
N ASN A 177 -15.05 12.55 14.85
CA ASN A 177 -14.00 13.56 14.72
C ASN A 177 -12.94 13.34 15.80
N ALA A 178 -11.68 13.54 15.43
CA ALA A 178 -10.56 13.46 16.36
C ALA A 178 -10.79 14.35 17.58
N LYS A 179 -10.59 13.77 18.77
CA LYS A 179 -10.65 14.48 20.06
C LYS A 179 -9.27 15.00 20.47
N THR A 180 -9.21 15.87 21.46
CA THR A 180 -7.95 16.45 21.98
C THR A 180 -6.95 15.42 22.50
N ASN A 181 -7.41 14.24 22.90
CA ASN A 181 -6.58 13.16 23.46
C ASN A 181 -6.21 12.10 22.41
N GLN A 182 -6.37 12.44 21.13
CA GLN A 182 -5.96 11.59 20.01
C GLN A 182 -4.80 12.28 19.31
N SER A 183 -3.59 11.75 19.47
CA SER A 183 -2.37 12.28 18.87
C SER A 183 -2.01 11.47 17.65
N TYR A 184 -1.97 12.14 16.50
CA TYR A 184 -1.44 11.53 15.28
C TYR A 184 0.06 11.32 15.42
N ASP A 185 0.53 10.10 15.19
CA ASP A 185 1.96 9.77 15.17
C ASP A 185 2.42 9.41 13.75
N ALA A 186 2.92 10.41 13.03
CA ALA A 186 3.41 10.25 11.66
C ALA A 186 4.68 9.38 11.60
N ASP A 187 5.51 9.43 12.64
CA ASP A 187 6.74 8.64 12.69
C ASP A 187 6.40 7.16 12.88
N ALA A 188 5.39 6.85 13.71
CA ALA A 188 4.88 5.48 13.82
C ALA A 188 4.35 4.95 12.49
N VAL A 189 3.57 5.75 11.74
CA VAL A 189 3.08 5.38 10.40
C VAL A 189 4.23 5.16 9.41
N ALA A 190 5.31 5.92 9.52
CA ALA A 190 6.47 5.76 8.64
C ALA A 190 7.33 4.55 8.99
N ASN A 191 7.41 4.18 10.27
CA ASN A 191 8.36 3.19 10.78
C ASN A 191 7.75 1.80 11.04
N ALA A 192 6.42 1.68 11.14
CA ALA A 192 5.77 0.40 11.38
C ALA A 192 6.00 -0.61 10.24
N ASP A 193 6.19 -1.88 10.58
CA ASP A 193 6.29 -2.98 9.60
C ASP A 193 4.89 -3.49 9.21
N PHE A 194 4.36 -2.87 8.17
CA PHE A 194 3.08 -3.24 7.55
C PHE A 194 3.15 -4.48 6.68
N SER A 195 4.31 -5.09 6.45
CA SER A 195 4.46 -6.18 5.48
C SER A 195 3.82 -5.79 4.14
N SER A 196 2.84 -6.56 3.64
CA SER A 196 2.08 -6.29 2.41
C SER A 196 0.71 -5.62 2.65
N LEU A 197 0.43 -5.06 3.83
CA LEU A 197 -0.90 -4.52 4.15
C LEU A 197 -1.24 -3.24 3.37
N CYS A 198 -0.27 -2.35 3.22
CA CYS A 198 -0.47 -1.06 2.53
C CYS A 198 -0.15 -1.09 1.04
N SER A 199 0.30 -2.22 0.50
CA SER A 199 0.28 -2.37 -0.95
C SER A 199 -1.18 -2.35 -1.34
N LEU A 200 -1.65 -1.20 -1.82
CA LEU A 200 -2.86 -1.15 -2.62
C LEU A 200 -2.72 -2.33 -3.57
N ALA A 201 -3.68 -3.26 -3.51
CA ALA A 201 -3.98 -3.95 -4.74
C ALA A 201 -4.20 -2.80 -5.72
N GLY A 202 -3.26 -2.59 -6.64
CA GLY A 202 -3.45 -1.67 -7.74
C GLY A 202 -4.83 -1.95 -8.34
N PRO A 203 -5.46 -0.96 -9.01
CA PRO A 203 -6.80 -1.13 -9.59
C PRO A 203 -6.94 -2.54 -10.14
N SER A 204 -7.74 -3.39 -9.46
CA SER A 204 -7.70 -4.82 -9.73
C SER A 204 -8.24 -5.00 -11.13
N PHE A 205 -7.44 -5.61 -11.99
CA PHE A 205 -7.81 -5.82 -13.39
C PHE A 205 -9.24 -6.38 -13.49
N ASP A 206 -10.09 -5.66 -14.20
CA ASP A 206 -11.49 -6.04 -14.43
C ASP A 206 -11.74 -6.28 -15.92
N HIS A 207 -11.39 -5.31 -16.77
CA HIS A 207 -11.63 -5.41 -18.20
C HIS A 207 -10.59 -4.66 -19.05
N PHE A 208 -10.64 -4.89 -20.37
CA PHE A 208 -9.90 -4.10 -21.35
C PHE A 208 -10.83 -3.11 -22.04
N ASN A 209 -10.41 -1.85 -22.10
CA ASN A 209 -10.97 -0.87 -23.02
C ASN A 209 -10.16 -0.89 -24.32
N ILE A 210 -10.84 -1.16 -25.43
CA ILE A 210 -10.24 -1.28 -26.76
C ILE A 210 -10.75 -0.12 -27.62
N SER A 211 -9.87 0.82 -27.95
CA SER A 211 -10.15 1.92 -28.86
C SER A 211 -9.58 1.62 -30.23
N VAL A 212 -10.45 1.64 -31.24
CA VAL A 212 -10.10 1.45 -32.65
C VAL A 212 -10.51 2.68 -33.47
N PRO A 213 -9.79 3.03 -34.53
CA PRO A 213 -10.17 4.13 -35.39
C PRO A 213 -11.45 3.80 -36.15
N SER A 214 -12.27 4.82 -36.43
CA SER A 214 -13.56 4.68 -37.11
C SER A 214 -13.46 4.27 -38.58
N ALA A 215 -12.25 4.27 -39.15
CA ALA A 215 -11.96 3.81 -40.51
C ALA A 215 -10.81 2.79 -40.48
N ALA A 216 -11.09 1.58 -40.96
CA ALA A 216 -10.05 0.62 -41.28
C ALA A 216 -9.31 1.10 -42.55
N SER A 217 -8.04 1.46 -42.41
CA SER A 217 -7.24 1.87 -43.57
C SER A 217 -6.79 0.63 -44.35
N THR A 218 -7.16 0.54 -45.63
CA THR A 218 -6.78 -0.58 -46.50
C THR A 218 -5.33 -0.50 -46.97
N CYS A 219 -4.67 0.65 -46.79
CA CYS A 219 -3.31 0.90 -47.29
C CYS A 219 -2.41 1.68 -46.30
N GLY A 220 -2.81 1.81 -45.03
CA GLY A 220 -2.06 2.54 -44.01
C GLY A 220 -2.16 1.88 -42.64
N MET A 221 -1.17 2.16 -41.79
CA MET A 221 -1.17 1.69 -40.41
C MET A 221 -2.33 2.31 -39.63
N ALA A 222 -3.06 1.49 -38.88
CA ALA A 222 -4.10 1.92 -37.95
C ALA A 222 -3.60 1.70 -36.52
N ALA A 223 -3.70 2.73 -35.68
CA ALA A 223 -3.34 2.62 -34.27
C ALA A 223 -4.52 2.07 -33.47
N ILE A 224 -4.29 1.01 -32.70
CA ILE A 224 -5.26 0.45 -31.75
C ILE A 224 -4.69 0.68 -30.36
N VAL A 225 -5.54 1.14 -29.43
CA VAL A 225 -5.16 1.34 -28.03
C VAL A 225 -5.92 0.34 -27.19
N ILE A 226 -5.19 -0.47 -26.44
CA ILE A 226 -5.74 -1.43 -25.47
C ILE A 226 -5.30 -0.94 -24.09
N THR A 227 -6.28 -0.64 -23.23
CA THR A 227 -6.04 -0.15 -21.86
C THR A 227 -6.65 -1.14 -20.89
N ALA A 228 -5.84 -1.70 -19.99
CA ALA A 228 -6.34 -2.47 -18.86
C ALA A 228 -7.04 -1.51 -17.87
N GLN A 229 -8.23 -1.86 -17.41
CA GLN A 229 -9.05 -1.03 -16.53
C GLN A 229 -9.63 -1.83 -15.36
N ASP A 230 -9.92 -1.15 -14.25
CA ASP A 230 -10.71 -1.69 -13.14
C ASP A 230 -12.22 -1.48 -13.33
N ALA A 231 -13.02 -1.95 -12.37
CA ALA A 231 -14.48 -1.83 -12.37
C ALA A 231 -14.99 -0.37 -12.39
N SER A 232 -14.14 0.61 -12.08
CA SER A 232 -14.45 2.04 -12.13
C SER A 232 -13.95 2.74 -13.40
N ASN A 233 -13.38 2.00 -14.35
CA ASN A 233 -12.73 2.47 -15.58
C ASN A 233 -11.41 3.24 -15.36
N ALA A 234 -10.75 3.08 -14.20
CA ALA A 234 -9.41 3.63 -13.98
C ALA A 234 -8.35 2.74 -14.67
N THR A 235 -7.26 3.33 -15.16
CA THR A 235 -6.21 2.58 -15.89
C THR A 235 -5.34 1.77 -14.94
N VAL A 236 -5.19 0.47 -15.24
CA VAL A 236 -4.31 -0.48 -14.55
C VAL A 236 -2.94 -0.49 -15.25
N THR A 237 -1.90 -0.07 -14.53
CA THR A 237 -0.54 0.09 -15.11
C THR A 237 0.40 -1.08 -14.82
N ASP A 238 -0.02 -2.02 -13.97
CA ASP A 238 0.72 -3.17 -13.48
C ASP A 238 0.13 -4.51 -13.95
N PHE A 239 -0.70 -4.50 -15.00
CA PHE A 239 -1.19 -5.71 -15.63
C PHE A 239 -0.02 -6.54 -16.21
N VAL A 240 0.19 -7.75 -15.70
CA VAL A 240 1.23 -8.69 -16.14
C VAL A 240 0.58 -9.97 -16.66
N ASP A 241 0.26 -10.00 -17.95
CA ASP A 241 -0.14 -11.20 -18.68
C ASP A 241 0.11 -11.02 -20.19
N THR A 242 -0.06 -12.08 -20.97
CA THR A 242 0.11 -12.08 -22.43
C THR A 242 -1.20 -11.72 -23.14
N ILE A 243 -1.17 -10.65 -23.94
CA ILE A 243 -2.29 -10.29 -24.84
C ILE A 243 -1.97 -10.82 -26.24
N THR A 244 -2.77 -11.78 -26.72
CA THR A 244 -2.64 -12.30 -28.10
C THR A 244 -3.63 -11.59 -29.02
N LEU A 245 -3.10 -10.94 -30.06
CA LEU A 245 -3.90 -10.34 -31.14
C LEU A 245 -3.88 -11.23 -32.38
N SER A 246 -5.05 -11.58 -32.90
CA SER A 246 -5.19 -12.35 -34.13
C SER A 246 -6.29 -11.77 -35.02
N THR A 247 -6.18 -12.02 -36.31
CA THR A 247 -7.18 -11.64 -37.32
C THR A 247 -7.80 -12.90 -37.89
N SER A 248 -9.14 -12.97 -37.97
CA SER A 248 -9.85 -14.13 -38.53
C SER A 248 -9.52 -14.42 -40.01
N SER A 249 -8.99 -13.43 -40.72
CA SER A 249 -8.58 -13.53 -42.11
C SER A 249 -7.10 -13.87 -42.30
N ASN A 250 -6.31 -14.00 -41.21
CA ASN A 250 -4.85 -14.10 -41.24
C ASN A 250 -4.15 -13.01 -42.08
N HIS A 251 -4.79 -11.84 -42.24
CA HIS A 251 -4.24 -10.69 -42.94
C HIS A 251 -3.97 -9.57 -41.94
N GLY A 252 -2.74 -9.06 -41.94
CA GLY A 252 -2.31 -7.95 -41.09
C GLY A 252 -1.07 -8.32 -40.26
N GLY A 253 -0.15 -7.37 -40.10
CA GLY A 253 0.97 -7.47 -39.18
C GLY A 253 0.70 -6.59 -37.96
N TRP A 254 0.89 -7.15 -36.77
CA TRP A 254 0.82 -6.39 -35.52
C TRP A 254 2.21 -5.88 -35.17
N ALA A 255 2.32 -4.58 -34.86
CA ALA A 255 3.54 -3.99 -34.36
C ALA A 255 3.23 -3.23 -33.07
N VAL A 256 3.89 -3.61 -31.97
CA VAL A 256 3.76 -2.89 -30.70
C VAL A 256 4.51 -1.57 -30.82
N THR A 257 3.80 -0.47 -30.64
CA THR A 257 4.37 0.89 -30.70
C THR A 257 4.76 1.39 -29.31
N VAL A 258 4.03 0.97 -28.26
CA VAL A 258 4.29 1.25 -26.84
C VAL A 258 3.83 0.03 -26.02
N GLY A 259 4.68 -0.51 -25.14
CA GLY A 259 4.40 -1.71 -24.32
C GLY A 259 5.55 -2.74 -24.35
N ALA A 260 5.53 -3.71 -23.44
CA ALA A 260 6.47 -4.83 -23.42
C ALA A 260 5.94 -5.98 -24.30
N ASN A 261 6.80 -6.56 -25.14
CA ASN A 261 6.52 -7.80 -25.86
C ASN A 261 6.84 -9.00 -24.95
N SER A 262 5.97 -10.00 -24.96
CA SER A 262 6.33 -11.39 -24.66
C SER A 262 5.75 -12.29 -25.74
#